data_AF-A0A3D6CD06-F1
#
_entry.id   AF-A0A3D6CD06-F1
#
_cell.length_a   1.000
_cell.length_b   1.000
_cell.length_c   1.000
_cell.angle_alpha   90.00
_cell.angle_beta   90.00
_cell.angle_gamma   90.00
#
_symmetry.space_group_name_H-M   'P 1'
#
loop_
_entity.id
_entity.type
_entity.pdbx_description
1 polymer ?
#
loop_
_entity_poly.entity_id
_entity_poly.type
_entity_poly.pdbx_seq_one_letter_code
_entity_poly.pdbx_strand_id
1 'polypeptide(L)'
;MHSESYQIKLDQFEGPFDLLLFFIERDELDIYNIPITRITNDFLDHIHKTEKLNIELSSEFILFVSTLMRIKAKMLLPRKELDAQGN
;
A
#
# COMPACT_ATOMS: atom_id res chain seq x y z
N MET A 1 -40.52 -13.47 0.84
CA MET A 1 -39.82 -12.28 0.32
C MET A 1 -38.43 -12.27 0.93
N HIS A 2 -37.45 -12.82 0.23
CA HIS A 2 -36.04 -12.71 0.62
C HIS A 2 -35.43 -11.60 -0.22
N SER A 3 -35.19 -10.46 0.41
CA SER A 3 -34.31 -9.43 -0.13
C SER A 3 -32.90 -9.78 0.34
N GLU A 4 -32.31 -10.84 -0.23
CA GLU A 4 -30.87 -11.02 -0.11
C GLU A 4 -30.22 -9.89 -0.89
N SER A 5 -29.77 -8.88 -0.15
CA SER A 5 -28.93 -7.81 -0.64
C SER A 5 -27.68 -8.46 -1.24
N TYR A 6 -27.68 -8.69 -2.55
CA TYR A 6 -26.49 -9.05 -3.31
C TYR A 6 -25.46 -7.93 -3.13
N GLN A 7 -24.56 -8.10 -2.17
CA GLN A 7 -23.30 -7.36 -2.16
C GLN A 7 -22.47 -7.90 -3.31
N ILE A 8 -22.57 -7.24 -4.45
CA ILE A 8 -21.63 -7.38 -5.53
C ILE A 8 -20.28 -6.89 -4.98
N LYS A 9 -19.39 -7.82 -4.62
CA LYS A 9 -17.98 -7.53 -4.33
C LYS A 9 -17.18 -7.69 -5.62
N LEU A 10 -17.02 -6.58 -6.34
CA LEU A 10 -15.87 -6.33 -7.22
C LEU A 10 -14.84 -5.59 -6.32
N ASP A 11 -13.55 -5.91 -6.24
CA ASP A 11 -12.62 -6.36 -7.29
C ASP A 11 -11.66 -7.46 -6.79
N GLN A 12 -11.35 -8.41 -7.67
CA GLN A 12 -10.26 -9.35 -7.49
C GLN A 12 -9.01 -8.67 -8.06
N PHE A 13 -8.34 -7.83 -7.27
CA PHE A 13 -7.18 -7.07 -7.72
C PHE A 13 -6.14 -7.98 -8.36
N GLU A 14 -5.65 -7.61 -9.55
CA GLU A 14 -4.70 -8.43 -10.30
C GLU A 14 -3.28 -8.39 -9.69
N GLY A 15 -3.02 -7.48 -8.74
CA GLY A 15 -1.74 -7.35 -8.07
C GLY A 15 -1.61 -6.11 -7.18
N PRO A 16 -0.40 -5.84 -6.67
CA PRO A 16 -0.17 -4.74 -5.72
C PRO A 16 -0.35 -3.34 -6.35
N PHE A 17 -0.10 -3.19 -7.65
CA PHE A 17 -0.27 -1.91 -8.32
C PHE A 17 -1.74 -1.54 -8.57
N ASP A 18 -2.58 -2.53 -8.81
CA ASP A 18 -4.01 -2.33 -9.00
C ASP A 18 -4.66 -1.90 -7.67
N LEU A 19 -4.29 -2.57 -6.58
CA LEU A 19 -4.70 -2.15 -5.23
C LEU A 19 -4.17 -0.76 -4.85
N LEU A 20 -2.94 -0.42 -5.27
CA LEU A 20 -2.41 0.94 -5.10
C LEU A 20 -3.24 1.98 -5.87
N LEU A 21 -3.57 1.70 -7.13
CA LEU A 21 -4.37 2.59 -7.96
C LEU A 21 -5.75 2.81 -7.35
N PHE A 22 -6.40 1.75 -6.87
CA PHE A 22 -7.65 1.83 -6.12
C PHE A 22 -7.55 2.78 -4.92
N PHE A 23 -6.48 2.71 -4.12
CA PHE A 23 -6.31 3.63 -3.00
C PHE A 23 -6.08 5.08 -3.43
N ILE A 24 -5.34 5.30 -4.52
CA ILE A 24 -5.11 6.64 -5.09
C ILE A 24 -6.43 7.25 -5.54
N GLU A 25 -7.27 6.48 -6.25
CA GLU A 25 -8.58 6.95 -6.72
C GLU A 25 -9.56 7.16 -5.57
N ARG A 26 -9.65 6.20 -4.63
CA ARG A 26 -10.56 6.26 -3.47
C ARG A 26 -10.32 7.49 -2.60
N ASP A 27 -9.04 7.82 -2.38
CA ASP A 27 -8.63 8.86 -1.44
C ASP A 27 -8.18 10.16 -2.11
N GLU A 28 -8.36 10.27 -3.43
CA GLU A 28 -7.95 11.40 -4.26
C GLU A 28 -6.49 11.83 -4.01
N LEU A 29 -5.59 10.84 -3.94
CA LEU A 29 -4.17 11.09 -3.65
C LEU A 29 -3.44 11.66 -4.86
N ASP A 30 -2.56 12.63 -4.62
CA ASP A 30 -1.60 13.06 -5.62
C ASP A 30 -0.54 11.97 -5.85
N ILE A 31 -0.45 11.46 -7.07
CA ILE A 31 0.52 10.43 -7.48
C ILE A 31 1.97 10.89 -7.30
N TYR A 32 2.23 12.20 -7.35
CA TYR A 32 3.56 12.78 -7.14
C TYR A 32 3.91 12.93 -5.66
N ASN A 33 2.91 12.88 -4.77
CA ASN A 33 3.08 13.10 -3.34
C ASN A 33 2.25 12.11 -2.51
N ILE A 34 2.53 10.82 -2.69
CA ILE A 34 1.83 9.76 -1.96
C ILE A 34 2.40 9.64 -0.54
N PRO A 35 1.56 9.74 0.51
CA PRO A 35 2.00 9.52 1.89
C PRO A 35 2.31 8.03 2.13
N ILE A 36 3.58 7.65 1.99
CA ILE A 36 4.06 6.25 2.08
C ILE A 36 3.58 5.54 3.35
N THR A 37 3.53 6.25 4.49
CA THR A 37 3.05 5.67 5.75
C THR A 37 1.58 5.28 5.68
N ARG A 38 0.72 6.17 5.15
CA ARG A 38 -0.73 5.91 5.03
C ARG A 38 -0.97 4.76 4.05
N ILE A 39 -0.38 4.82 2.87
CA ILE A 39 -0.61 3.81 1.83
C ILE A 39 -0.12 2.42 2.25
N THR A 40 1.00 2.33 2.97
CA THR A 40 1.51 1.05 3.48
C THR A 40 0.54 0.44 4.50
N ASN A 41 -0.03 1.25 5.38
CA ASN A 41 -1.00 0.79 6.38
C ASN A 41 -2.31 0.34 5.72
N ASP A 42 -2.84 1.13 4.79
CA ASP A 42 -4.07 0.78 4.06
C ASP A 42 -3.92 -0.54 3.28
N PHE A 43 -2.73 -0.74 2.70
CA PHE A 43 -2.37 -1.96 1.98
C PHE A 43 -2.29 -3.17 2.91
N LEU A 44 -1.61 -3.06 4.05
CA LEU A 44 -1.54 -4.10 5.07
C LEU A 44 -2.92 -4.44 5.64
N ASP A 45 -3.73 -3.43 5.95
CA ASP A 45 -5.09 -3.60 6.43
C ASP A 45 -5.95 -4.37 5.42
N HIS A 46 -5.80 -4.07 4.12
CA HIS A 46 -6.53 -4.76 3.07
C HIS A 46 -6.08 -6.22 2.92
N ILE A 47 -4.77 -6.48 2.95
CA ILE A 47 -4.22 -7.85 2.97
C ILE A 47 -4.75 -8.61 4.18
N HIS A 48 -4.64 -8.07 5.40
CA HIS A 48 -5.06 -8.76 6.62
C HIS A 48 -6.57 -9.04 6.68
N LYS A 49 -7.40 -8.15 6.10
CA LYS A 49 -8.85 -8.38 5.95
C LYS A 49 -9.15 -9.50 4.95
N THR A 50 -8.25 -9.74 4.00
CA THR A 50 -8.39 -10.72 2.91
C THR A 50 -7.67 -12.05 3.20
N GLU A 51 -6.65 -12.05 4.08
CA GLU A 51 -5.79 -13.18 4.48
C GLU A 51 -6.51 -14.34 5.16
N LYS A 52 -7.80 -14.21 5.47
CA LYS A 52 -8.61 -15.41 5.76
C LYS A 52 -8.72 -16.37 4.56
N LEU A 53 -8.35 -15.96 3.33
CA LEU A 53 -8.71 -16.69 2.12
C LEU A 53 -7.59 -17.15 1.18
N ASN A 54 -6.35 -16.63 1.17
CA ASN A 54 -5.33 -17.15 0.23
C ASN A 54 -3.88 -16.79 0.58
N ILE A 55 -3.09 -17.78 0.97
CA ILE A 55 -1.64 -17.65 1.26
C ILE A 55 -0.81 -17.47 -0.03
N GLU A 56 -1.29 -17.94 -1.19
CA GLU A 56 -0.56 -17.89 -2.47
C GLU A 56 -0.47 -16.50 -3.11
N LEU A 57 -1.39 -15.58 -2.81
CA LEU A 57 -1.39 -14.21 -3.33
C LEU A 57 -0.26 -13.33 -2.73
N SER A 58 0.49 -13.86 -1.76
CA SER A 58 1.23 -13.02 -0.80
C SER A 58 2.59 -12.52 -1.31
N SER A 59 3.28 -13.20 -2.22
CA SER A 59 4.71 -12.91 -2.49
C SER A 59 4.95 -11.54 -3.11
N GLU A 60 4.19 -11.17 -4.15
CA GLU A 60 4.28 -9.85 -4.80
C GLU A 60 3.82 -8.72 -3.88
N PHE A 61 2.76 -8.97 -3.10
CA PHE A 61 2.24 -8.03 -2.12
C PHE A 61 3.26 -7.79 -0.99
N ILE A 62 3.92 -8.85 -0.48
CA ILE A 62 5.00 -8.75 0.50
C ILE A 62 6.20 -7.99 -0.08
N LEU A 63 6.59 -8.26 -1.33
CA LEU A 63 7.67 -7.53 -2.00
C LEU A 63 7.35 -6.03 -2.13
N PHE A 64 6.09 -5.71 -2.47
CA PHE A 64 5.64 -4.33 -2.59
C PHE A 64 5.65 -3.61 -1.24
N VAL A 65 5.03 -4.19 -0.20
CA VAL A 65 5.01 -3.64 1.15
C VAL A 65 6.41 -3.46 1.73
N SER A 66 7.28 -4.47 1.60
CA SER A 66 8.66 -4.38 2.09
C SER A 66 9.45 -3.29 1.37
N THR A 67 9.15 -3.03 0.09
CA THR A 67 9.74 -1.93 -0.67
C THR A 67 9.28 -0.57 -0.14
N LEU A 68 7.99 -0.37 0.12
CA LEU A 68 7.47 0.86 0.72
C LEU A 68 8.07 1.12 2.11
N MET A 69 8.13 0.09 2.96
CA MET A 69 8.77 0.17 4.28
C MET A 69 10.24 0.57 4.18
N ARG A 70 10.99 -0.03 3.24
CA ARG A 70 12.40 0.31 2.99
C ARG A 70 12.56 1.77 2.56
N ILE A 71 11.70 2.26 1.68
CA ILE A 71 11.72 3.67 1.25
C ILE A 71 11.46 4.57 2.46
N LYS A 72 10.40 4.28 3.24
CA LYS A 72 10.08 5.07 4.43
C LYS A 72 11.21 5.07 5.45
N ALA A 73 11.82 3.92 5.73
CA ALA A 73 12.95 3.81 6.64
C ALA A 73 14.12 4.70 6.16
N LYS A 74 14.48 4.65 4.88
CA LYS A 74 15.52 5.52 4.29
C LYS A 74 15.18 7.00 4.37
N MET A 75 13.91 7.38 4.19
CA MET A 75 13.47 8.77 4.30
C MET A 75 13.53 9.31 5.73
N LEU A 76 13.39 8.44 6.74
CA LEU A 76 13.49 8.81 8.16
C LEU A 76 14.93 8.88 8.66
N LEU A 77 15.89 8.30 7.94
CA LEU A 77 17.29 8.39 8.33
C LEU A 77 17.78 9.84 8.24
N PRO A 78 18.42 10.36 9.29
CA PRO A 78 19.01 11.69 9.24
C PRO A 78 20.05 11.71 8.14
N ARG A 79 19.91 12.66 7.21
CA ARG A 79 20.99 12.97 6.27
C ARG A 79 22.07 13.68 7.07
N LYS A 80 23.33 13.28 6.89
CA LYS A 80 24.44 14.13 7.33
C LYS A 80 24.23 15.49 6.69
N GLU A 81 24.08 16.53 7.52
CA GLU A 81 24.20 17.88 7.03
C GLU A 81 25.65 18.03 6.60
N LEU A 82 25.87 18.11 5.29
CA LEU A 82 27.18 18.46 4.76
C LEU A 82 27.41 19.90 5.18
N ASP A 83 28.46 20.13 5.98
CA ASP A 83 28.88 21.49 6.27
C ASP A 83 29.36 22.21 5.00
N ALA A 84 29.63 23.51 5.08
CA ALA A 84 30.15 24.28 3.94
C ALA A 84 31.50 23.77 3.39
N GLN A 85 32.13 22.81 4.09
CA GLN A 85 33.37 22.15 3.71
C GLN A 85 33.15 20.72 3.17
N GLY A 86 31.90 20.25 3.10
CA GLY A 86 31.52 18.96 2.52
C GLY A 86 31.74 17.74 3.42
N ASN A 87 31.80 17.90 4.75
CA ASN A 87 32.04 16.81 5.72
C ASN A 87 30.80 16.38 6.52
#